data_AF-A0A3M1B3P0-F1
#
_entry.id   AF-A0A3M1B3P0-F1
#
_cell.length_a   1.000
_cell.length_b   1.000
_cell.length_c   1.000
_cell.angle_alpha   90.00
_cell.angle_beta   90.00
_cell.angle_gamma   90.00
#
_symmetry.space_group_name_H-M   'P 1'
#
loop_
_entity.id
_entity.type
_entity.pdbx_description
1 polymer ?
#
loop_
_entity_poly.entity_id
_entity_poly.type
_entity_poly.pdbx_seq_one_letter_code
_entity_poly.pdbx_strand_id
1 'polypeptide(L)' 'MASQPNVELLVRKEETLNKALKRFRKMCEKAGLRKEMKRKMYYEKESQRRRREVIKRKRALLKKQRMEAKKKKKRR' A
#
# COMPACT_ATOMS: atom_id res chain seq x y z
N MET A 1 9.07 -13.71 4.58
CA MET A 1 9.28 -12.82 5.72
C MET A 1 9.13 -11.39 5.23
N ALA A 2 8.24 -10.60 5.83
CA ALA A 2 8.02 -9.22 5.38
C ALA A 2 9.21 -8.36 5.83
N SER A 3 10.01 -7.91 4.88
CA SER A 3 11.03 -6.88 5.08
C SER A 3 10.38 -5.71 5.83
N GLN A 4 10.99 -5.29 6.94
CA GLN A 4 10.57 -4.11 7.66
C GLN A 4 10.42 -2.93 6.68
N PRO A 5 9.33 -2.15 6.77
CA PRO A 5 9.23 -0.93 5.98
C PRO A 5 10.19 0.12 6.56
N ASN A 6 11.46 0.04 6.18
CA ASN A 6 12.44 1.08 6.46
C ASN A 6 12.11 2.27 5.54
N VAL A 7 11.50 3.31 6.12
CA VAL A 7 11.24 4.56 5.42
C VAL A 7 12.38 5.51 5.73
N GLU A 8 13.35 5.56 4.83
CA GLU A 8 14.44 6.53 4.87
C GLU A 8 14.12 7.70 3.94
N LEU A 9 14.34 8.93 4.43
CA LEU A 9 14.12 10.14 3.67
C LEU A 9 15.28 11.10 3.88
N LEU A 10 16.09 11.28 2.84
CA LEU A 10 17.14 12.30 2.79
C LEU A 10 16.51 13.64 2.39
N VAL A 11 16.57 14.61 3.30
CA VAL A 11 16.09 15.97 3.06
C VAL A 11 17.07 16.68 2.13
N ARG A 12 16.54 17.26 1.04
CA ARG A 12 17.35 18.04 0.09
C ARG A 12 17.48 19.47 0.60
N LYS A 13 18.63 20.10 0.36
CA LYS A 13 18.96 21.47 0.85
C LYS A 13 17.98 22.55 0.37
N GLU A 14 17.29 22.34 -0.74
CA GLU A 14 16.36 23.31 -1.36
C GLU A 14 14.88 23.09 -0.97
N GLU A 15 14.58 22.18 -0.05
CA GLU A 15 13.19 21.91 0.34
C GLU A 15 12.80 22.61 1.64
N THR A 16 11.59 23.18 1.64
CA THR A 16 10.92 23.58 2.89
C THR A 16 10.51 22.36 3.70
N LEU A 17 10.61 22.46 5.03
CA LEU A 17 10.27 21.39 5.98
C LEU A 17 8.90 20.75 5.69
N ASN A 18 7.90 21.57 5.35
CA ASN A 18 6.55 21.12 5.02
C ASN A 18 6.49 20.21 3.78
N LYS A 19 7.35 20.44 2.77
CA LYS A 19 7.44 19.58 1.59
C LYS A 19 8.07 18.24 1.93
N ALA A 20 9.13 18.23 2.74
CA ALA A 20 9.76 17.00 3.22
C ALA A 20 8.79 16.12 4.03
N LEU A 21 8.01 16.72 4.94
CA LEU A 21 7.01 16.01 5.74
C LEU A 21 5.89 15.39 4.88
N LYS A 22 5.44 16.10 3.83
CA LYS A 22 4.45 15.53 2.88
C LYS A 22 5.02 14.32 2.13
N ARG A 23 6.30 14.34 1.76
CA ARG A 23 6.97 13.19 1.11
C ARG A 23 7.11 12.02 2.08
N PHE A 24 7.50 12.28 3.33
CA PHE A 24 7.59 11.28 4.38
C PHE A 24 6.25 10.58 4.60
N ARG A 25 5.17 11.36 4.75
CA ARG A 25 3.82 10.81 4.91
C ARG A 25 3.42 9.92 3.74
N LYS A 26 3.68 10.34 2.51
CA LYS A 26 3.42 9.52 1.31
C LYS A 26 4.25 8.24 1.30
N MET A 27 5.51 8.29 1.73
CA MET A 27 6.36 7.11 1.82
C MET A 27 5.83 6.12 2.87
N CYS A 28 5.44 6.60 4.05
CA CYS A 28 4.78 5.78 5.08
C CYS A 28 3.46 5.15 4.58
N GLU A 29 2.68 5.89 3.79
CA GLU A 29 1.44 5.37 3.19
C GLU A 29 1.71 4.32 2.10
N LYS A 30 2.75 4.52 1.27
CA LYS A 30 3.19 3.58 0.23
C LYS A 30 3.78 2.31 0.82
N ALA A 31 4.60 2.45 1.86
CA ALA A 31 5.17 1.34 2.63
C ALA A 31 4.07 0.54 3.36
N GLY A 32 2.89 1.13 3.55
CA GLY A 32 1.76 0.45 4.17
C GLY A 32 1.82 0.39 5.69
N LEU A 33 2.79 1.07 6.32
CA LEU A 33 2.99 1.18 7.77
C LEU A 33 1.68 1.47 8.51
N ARG A 34 0.92 2.47 8.05
CA ARG A 34 -0.36 2.85 8.70
C ARG A 34 -1.41 1.75 8.60
N LYS A 35 -1.40 0.96 7.52
CA LYS A 35 -2.33 -0.18 7.35
C LYS A 35 -1.90 -1.34 8.22
N GLU A 36 -0.60 -1.60 8.35
CA GLU A 36 -0.08 -2.66 9.22
C GLU A 36 -0.30 -2.36 10.70
N MET A 37 -0.11 -1.11 11.12
CA MET A 37 -0.42 -0.68 12.48
C MET A 37 -1.87 -1.00 12.83
N LYS A 38 -2.83 -0.56 12.00
CA LYS A 38 -4.26 -0.88 12.19
C LYS A 38 -4.58 -2.36 12.17
N ARG A 39 -3.78 -3.20 11.50
CA ARG A 39 -3.98 -4.66 11.48
C ARG A 39 -3.53 -5.32 12.76
N LYS A 40 -2.46 -4.79 13.38
CA LYS A 40 -1.86 -5.34 14.60
C LYS A 40 -2.49 -4.80 15.89
N MET A 41 -3.29 -3.74 15.80
CA MET A 41 -3.97 -3.14 16.97
C MET A 41 -4.90 -4.10 17.71
N TYR A 42 -5.45 -5.12 17.03
CA TYR A 42 -6.33 -6.11 17.63
C TYR A 42 -5.91 -7.50 17.20
N TYR A 43 -6.19 -8.51 18.03
CA TYR A 43 -6.00 -9.90 17.66
C TYR A 43 -6.98 -10.29 16.54
N GLU A 44 -6.44 -10.65 15.39
CA GLU A 44 -7.20 -11.20 14.27
C GLU A 44 -7.04 -12.72 14.29
N LYS A 45 -8.14 -13.45 14.55
CA LYS A 45 -8.14 -14.92 14.51
C LYS A 45 -7.62 -15.41 13.16
N GLU A 46 -6.86 -16.51 13.14
CA GLU A 46 -6.24 -17.01 11.90
C GLU A 46 -7.22 -17.20 10.74
N SER A 47 -8.43 -17.70 11.01
CA SER A 47 -9.48 -17.86 9.99
C SER A 47 -9.86 -16.52 9.34
N GLN A 48 -9.96 -15.44 10.13
CA GLN A 48 -10.24 -14.10 9.61
C GLN A 48 -9.07 -13.58 8.77
N ARG A 49 -7.83 -13.81 9.21
CA ARG A 49 -6.62 -13.46 8.47
C ARG A 49 -6.56 -14.15 7.10
N ARG A 50 -6.81 -15.47 7.06
CA ARG A 50 -6.88 -16.26 5.81
C ARG A 50 -8.00 -15.75 4.89
N ARG A 51 -9.20 -15.51 5.42
CA ARG A 51 -10.35 -14.96 4.65
C ARG A 51 -10.01 -13.61 4.03
N ARG A 52 -9.35 -12.74 4.79
CA ARG A 52 -8.93 -11.41 4.34
C ARG A 52 -7.90 -11.47 3.20
N GLU A 53 -6.96 -12.40 3.28
CA GLU A 53 -5.95 -12.61 2.22
C GLU A 53 -6.60 -13.08 0.91
N VAL A 54 -7.55 -14.02 0.97
CA VAL A 54 -8.30 -14.48 -0.20
C VAL A 54 -9.07 -13.32 -0.84
N ILE A 55 -9.78 -12.52 -0.04
CA ILE A 55 -10.51 -11.35 -0.55
C ILE A 55 -9.55 -10.34 -1.19
N LYS A 56 -8.39 -10.08 -0.58
CA LYS A 56 -7.37 -9.18 -1.13
C LYS A 56 -6.86 -9.68 -2.49
N ARG A 57 -6.58 -10.99 -2.63
CA ARG A 57 -6.15 -11.61 -3.89
C ARG A 57 -7.22 -11.49 -4.97
N LYS A 58 -8.47 -11.84 -4.66
CA LYS A 58 -9.61 -11.72 -5.58
C LYS A 58 -9.77 -10.27 -6.09
N ARG A 59 -9.75 -9.30 -5.18
CA ARG A 59 -9.84 -7.86 -5.54
C ARG A 59 -8.68 -7.42 -6.44
N ALA A 60 -7.46 -7.89 -6.19
CA ALA A 60 -6.31 -7.57 -7.03
C ALA A 60 -6.45 -8.13 -8.46
N LEU A 61 -6.92 -9.38 -8.60
CA LEU A 61 -7.17 -10.00 -9.89
C LEU A 61 -8.25 -9.26 -10.69
N LEU A 62 -9.39 -8.97 -10.06
CA LEU A 62 -10.48 -8.20 -10.65
C LEU A 62 -10.00 -6.82 -11.14
N LYS A 63 -9.14 -6.15 -10.36
CA LYS A 63 -8.56 -4.87 -10.77
C LYS A 63 -7.66 -5.02 -12.00
N LYS A 64 -6.81 -6.05 -12.07
CA LYS A 64 -5.96 -6.33 -13.24
C LYS A 64 -6.81 -6.56 -14.49
N GLN A 65 -7.80 -7.42 -14.42
CA GLN A 65 -8.73 -7.71 -15.53
C GLN A 65 -9.44 -6.45 -16.03
N ARG A 66 -9.95 -5.61 -15.10
CA ARG A 66 -10.58 -4.31 -15.46
C ARG A 66 -9.61 -3.38 -16.18
N MET A 67 -8.35 -3.31 -15.74
CA MET A 67 -7.33 -2.48 -16.39
C MET A 67 -6.97 -3.00 -17.79
N GLU A 68 -6.89 -4.30 -17.97
CA GLU A 68 -6.65 -4.94 -19.27
C GLU A 68 -7.82 -4.70 -20.24
N ALA A 69 -9.06 -4.86 -19.78
CA ALA A 69 -10.24 -4.55 -20.58
C ALA A 69 -10.27 -3.09 -21.03
N LYS A 70 -9.93 -2.14 -20.13
CA LYS A 70 -9.80 -0.72 -20.48
C LYS A 70 -8.70 -0.46 -21.52
N LYS A 71 -7.55 -1.13 -21.40
CA LYS A 71 -6.46 -1.04 -22.39
C LYS A 71 -6.88 -1.56 -23.76
N LYS A 72 -7.57 -2.71 -23.80
CA LYS A 72 -8.10 -3.29 -25.06
C LYS A 72 -9.12 -2.36 -25.72
N LYS A 73 -10.01 -1.73 -24.93
CA LYS A 73 -10.96 -0.73 -25.43
C LYS A 73 -10.32 0.56 -25.93
N LYS A 74 -9.19 0.99 -25.33
CA LYS A 74 -8.45 2.19 -25.78
C LYS A 74 -7.62 1.95 -27.05
N ARG A 75 -7.28 0.69 -27.33
CA ARG A 75 -6.51 0.27 -28.51
C ARG A 75 -7.36 -0.01 -29.75
N ARG A 76 -8.67 -0.20 -29.55
CA ARG A 76 -9.67 -0.24 -30.61
C ARG A 76 -10.17 1.18 -30.86
#